data_AF-A0A2K3KAC7-F1
#
_entry.id   AF-A0A2K3KAC7-F1
#
_cell.length_a   1.000
_cell.length_b   1.000
_cell.length_c   1.000
_cell.angle_alpha   90.00
_cell.angle_beta   90.00
_cell.angle_gamma   90.00
#
_symmetry.space_group_name_H-M   'P 1'
#
loop_
_entity.id
_entity.type
_entity.pdbx_description
1 polymer ?
#
loop_
_entity_poly.entity_id
_entity_poly.type
_entity_poly.pdbx_seq_one_letter_code
_entity_poly.pdbx_strand_id
1 'polypeptide(L)'
;GDQYLRPYVISKPEVTVTKRTIDDEFLILASDGLWGVISSELACQIVRKCFKGQIRRVCHGVGNQSSRAAEAATLLSEIALAKGSRDNTSVIVVDLRGTLTSS
;
A
#
# COMPACT_ATOMS: atom_id res chain seq x y z
N GLY A 1 0.94 20.66 -12.85
CA GLY A 1 2.28 20.63 -13.46
C GLY A 1 2.15 20.64 -14.97
N ASP A 2 3.27 20.45 -15.67
CA ASP A 2 3.36 20.14 -17.10
C ASP A 2 2.60 21.07 -18.04
N GLN A 3 2.71 22.38 -17.78
CA GLN A 3 2.06 23.42 -18.59
C GLN A 3 2.45 23.34 -20.07
N TYR A 4 3.69 22.94 -20.37
CA TYR A 4 4.21 22.79 -21.73
C TYR A 4 3.56 21.65 -22.54
N LEU A 5 2.85 20.72 -21.89
CA LEU A 5 2.18 19.59 -22.53
C LEU A 5 0.67 19.82 -22.74
N ARG A 6 0.16 21.02 -22.44
CA ARG A 6 -1.24 21.36 -22.73
C ARG A 6 -1.47 21.50 -24.25
N PRO A 7 -2.58 21.00 -24.79
CA PRO A 7 -3.75 20.44 -24.10
C PRO A 7 -3.74 18.91 -23.91
N TYR A 8 -2.68 18.20 -24.32
CA TYR A 8 -2.63 16.74 -24.34
C TYR A 8 -2.59 16.11 -22.93
N VAL A 9 -1.92 16.79 -21.99
CA VAL A 9 -1.94 16.43 -20.57
C VAL A 9 -2.83 17.42 -19.82
N ILE A 10 -3.88 16.90 -19.18
CA ILE A 10 -4.86 17.68 -18.40
C ILE A 10 -4.77 17.33 -16.91
N SER A 11 -5.06 18.31 -16.05
CA SER A 11 -5.04 18.13 -14.60
C SER A 11 -6.39 17.69 -14.02
N LYS A 12 -7.28 17.13 -14.84
CA LYS A 12 -8.59 16.66 -14.40
C LYS A 12 -8.46 15.21 -13.92
N PRO A 13 -8.70 14.92 -12.64
CA PRO A 13 -8.64 13.55 -12.14
C PRO A 13 -9.91 12.77 -12.52
N GLU A 14 -9.79 11.45 -12.50
CA GLU A 14 -10.93 10.53 -12.41
C GLU A 14 -11.28 10.31 -10.93
N VAL A 15 -12.58 10.27 -10.60
CA VAL A 15 -13.06 10.12 -9.23
C VAL A 15 -13.97 8.90 -9.15
N THR A 16 -13.63 8.00 -8.22
CA THR A 16 -14.41 6.79 -7.95
C THR A 16 -14.85 6.80 -6.49
N VAL A 17 -16.13 6.51 -6.25
CA VAL A 17 -16.70 6.39 -4.90
C VAL A 17 -17.16 4.94 -4.71
N THR A 18 -16.53 4.26 -3.76
CA THR A 18 -16.86 2.86 -3.43
C THR A 18 -17.44 2.79 -2.02
N LYS A 19 -18.65 2.23 -1.89
CA LYS A 19 -19.26 1.98 -0.59
C LYS A 19 -18.49 0.86 0.11
N ARG A 20 -18.11 1.11 1.36
CA ARG A 20 -17.39 0.13 2.16
C ARG A 20 -18.26 -1.05 2.58
N THR A 21 -17.64 -2.21 2.63
CA THR A 21 -18.22 -3.46 3.09
C THR A 21 -17.45 -4.00 4.30
N ILE A 22 -18.06 -4.92 5.04
CA ILE A 22 -17.40 -5.63 6.15
C ILE A 22 -16.26 -6.53 5.67
N ASP A 23 -16.25 -6.88 4.37
CA ASP A 23 -15.21 -7.70 3.75
C ASP A 23 -13.97 -6.88 3.35
N ASP A 24 -14.04 -5.54 3.45
CA ASP A 24 -12.91 -4.67 3.14
C ASP A 24 -11.86 -4.71 4.27
N GLU A 25 -10.74 -5.39 4.01
CA GLU A 25 -9.67 -5.57 5.01
C GLU A 25 -8.66 -4.43 5.06
N PHE A 26 -8.25 -3.90 3.90
CA PHE A 26 -7.26 -2.83 3.78
C PHE A 26 -7.30 -2.14 2.42
N LEU A 27 -6.67 -0.97 2.35
CA LEU A 27 -6.35 -0.25 1.11
C LEU A 27 -4.83 -0.11 0.97
N ILE A 28 -4.32 -0.31 -0.24
CA ILE A 28 -2.91 -0.06 -0.60
C ILE A 28 -2.88 1.09 -1.60
N LEU A 29 -2.14 2.15 -1.27
CA LEU A 29 -1.78 3.21 -2.20
C LEU A 29 -0.27 3.17 -2.36
N ALA A 30 0.22 3.16 -3.60
CA ALA A 30 1.66 3.15 -3.85
C ALA A 30 2.02 3.79 -5.19
N SER A 31 3.28 4.23 -5.30
CA SER A 31 3.85 4.65 -6.58
C SER A 31 4.07 3.46 -7.52
N ASP A 32 4.29 3.76 -8.80
CA ASP A 32 4.68 2.82 -9.84
C ASP A 32 5.97 2.04 -9.50
N GLY A 33 6.87 2.62 -8.71
CA GLY A 33 8.02 1.90 -8.15
C GLY A 33 7.67 0.59 -7.42
N LEU A 34 6.46 0.47 -6.85
CA LEU A 34 5.93 -0.79 -6.33
C LEU A 34 5.28 -1.63 -7.45
N TRP A 35 4.31 -1.05 -8.15
CA TRP A 35 3.42 -1.78 -9.06
C TRP A 35 4.12 -2.26 -10.34
N GLY A 36 5.26 -1.69 -10.70
CA GLY A 36 6.08 -2.15 -11.82
C GLY A 36 6.73 -3.52 -11.58
N VAL A 37 6.88 -3.96 -10.32
CA VAL A 37 7.55 -5.22 -9.95
C VAL A 37 6.70 -6.17 -9.08
N ILE A 38 5.58 -5.69 -8.55
CA ILE A 38 4.66 -6.47 -7.71
C ILE A 38 3.23 -6.28 -8.24
N SER A 39 2.52 -7.39 -8.47
CA SER A 39 1.11 -7.36 -8.86
C SER A 39 0.21 -7.04 -7.66
N SER A 40 -0.99 -6.53 -7.93
CA SER A 40 -1.99 -6.22 -6.91
C SER A 40 -2.34 -7.45 -6.05
N GLU A 41 -2.43 -8.64 -6.64
CA GLU A 41 -2.73 -9.89 -5.93
C GLU A 41 -1.62 -10.26 -4.96
N LEU A 42 -0.36 -10.18 -5.40
CA LEU A 42 0.80 -10.48 -4.55
C LEU A 42 0.91 -9.47 -3.40
N ALA A 43 0.70 -8.18 -3.68
CA ALA A 43 0.70 -7.14 -2.65
C ALA A 43 -0.39 -7.43 -1.59
N CYS A 44 -1.61 -7.75 -2.03
CA CYS A 44 -2.70 -8.15 -1.14
C CYS A 44 -2.35 -9.38 -0.29
N GLN A 45 -1.71 -10.40 -0.86
CA GLN A 45 -1.29 -11.59 -0.11
C GLN A 45 -0.26 -11.25 0.97
N ILE A 46 0.70 -10.38 0.67
CA ILE A 46 1.74 -9.95 1.62
C ILE A 46 1.09 -9.19 2.79
N VAL A 47 0.24 -8.20 2.51
CA VAL A 47 -0.45 -7.41 3.55
C VAL A 47 -1.32 -8.32 4.42
N ARG A 48 -2.08 -9.24 3.83
CA ARG A 48 -2.88 -10.23 4.58
C ARG A 48 -2.03 -11.07 5.53
N LYS A 49 -0.86 -11.52 5.10
CA LYS A 49 0.06 -12.31 5.94
C LYS A 49 0.61 -11.50 7.12
N CYS A 50 0.96 -10.22 6.91
CA CYS A 50 1.35 -9.30 8.00
C CYS A 50 0.19 -9.10 9.00
N PHE A 51 -1.01 -8.87 8.48
CA PHE A 51 -2.23 -8.72 9.26
C PHE A 51 -2.70 -9.99 9.98
N LYS A 52 -2.27 -11.17 9.55
CA LYS A 52 -2.44 -12.44 10.26
C LYS A 52 -1.28 -12.75 11.22
N GLY A 53 -0.16 -12.04 11.09
CA GLY A 53 1.01 -12.19 11.98
C GLY A 53 1.87 -13.38 11.62
N GLN A 54 1.64 -13.90 10.41
CA GLN A 54 2.38 -15.02 9.83
C GLN A 54 3.74 -14.57 9.28
N ILE A 55 3.90 -13.27 9.05
CA ILE A 55 5.17 -12.64 8.73
C ILE A 55 5.40 -11.59 9.82
N ARG A 56 6.42 -11.80 10.64
CA ARG A 56 6.93 -10.82 11.60
C ARG A 56 8.36 -10.52 11.21
N ARG A 57 8.70 -9.23 11.06
CA ARG A 57 10.10 -8.84 10.99
C ARG A 57 10.74 -9.16 12.34
N VAL A 58 11.93 -9.76 12.29
CA VAL A 58 12.88 -9.70 13.41
C VAL A 58 13.62 -8.37 13.24
N CYS A 59 12.96 -7.25 13.53
CA CYS A 59 13.65 -5.96 13.54
C CYS A 59 14.19 -5.70 14.96
N HIS A 60 15.49 -5.94 15.13
CA HIS A 60 16.26 -5.43 16.25
C HIS A 60 16.37 -3.90 16.13
N GLY A 61 15.84 -3.18 17.12
CA GLY A 61 16.12 -1.76 17.34
C GLY A 61 15.17 -0.79 16.63
N VAL A 62 14.13 -0.38 17.35
CA VAL A 62 13.88 0.99 17.85
C VAL A 62 12.45 0.92 18.38
N GLY A 63 12.31 1.16 19.68
CA GLY A 63 11.03 1.06 20.39
C GLY A 63 9.98 1.95 19.76
N ASN A 64 9.05 1.34 19.03
CA ASN A 64 7.70 1.85 18.85
C ASN A 64 6.83 0.67 18.43
N GLN A 65 5.65 0.53 19.02
CA GLN A 65 4.65 -0.47 18.64
C GLN A 65 4.18 -0.16 17.21
N SER A 66 4.93 -0.62 16.21
CA SER A 66 4.64 -0.36 14.80
C SER A 66 3.35 -1.06 14.44
N SER A 67 2.39 -0.32 13.87
CA SER A 67 1.14 -0.93 13.43
C SER A 67 1.43 -1.99 12.36
N ARG A 68 0.59 -3.03 12.29
CA ARG A 68 0.73 -4.09 11.27
C ARG A 68 0.70 -3.52 9.85
N ALA A 69 0.05 -2.37 9.67
CA ALA A 69 -0.01 -1.66 8.40
C ALA A 69 1.35 -1.04 8.04
N ALA A 70 2.03 -0.43 9.01
CA ALA A 70 3.39 0.10 8.82
C ALA A 70 4.38 -1.04 8.51
N GLU A 71 4.26 -2.17 9.20
CA GLU A 71 5.07 -3.37 8.91
C GLU A 71 4.87 -3.86 7.48
N ALA A 72 3.61 -3.98 7.05
CA ALA A 72 3.24 -4.41 5.71
C ALA A 72 3.74 -3.44 4.63
N ALA A 73 3.58 -2.12 4.84
CA ALA A 73 4.07 -1.10 3.93
C ALA A 73 5.60 -1.18 3.75
N THR A 74 6.33 -1.32 4.87
CA THR A 74 7.79 -1.47 4.82
C THR A 74 8.22 -2.73 4.08
N LEU A 75 7.55 -3.86 4.36
CA LEU A 75 7.87 -5.12 3.71
C LEU A 75 7.61 -5.08 2.19
N LEU A 76 6.52 -4.42 1.77
CA LEU A 76 6.25 -4.21 0.35
C LEU A 76 7.37 -3.41 -0.34
N SER A 77 7.85 -2.34 0.30
CA SER A 77 8.98 -1.55 -0.21
C SER A 77 10.27 -2.36 -0.28
N GLU A 78 10.57 -3.18 0.73
CA GLU A 78 11.74 -4.07 0.73
C GLU A 78 11.69 -5.12 -0.39
N ILE A 79 10.51 -5.74 -0.60
CA ILE A 79 10.32 -6.71 -1.68
C ILE A 79 10.45 -6.05 -3.05
N ALA A 80 9.94 -4.82 -3.21
CA ALA A 80 10.07 -4.08 -4.47
C ALA A 80 11.55 -3.84 -4.83
N LEU A 81 12.35 -3.42 -3.83
CA LEU A 81 13.78 -3.25 -3.98
C LEU A 81 14.48 -4.57 -4.32
N ALA A 82 14.15 -5.65 -3.59
CA ALA A 82 14.73 -6.97 -3.81
C ALA A 82 14.39 -7.55 -5.20
N LYS A 83 13.22 -7.18 -5.75
CA LYS A 83 12.81 -7.53 -7.12
C LYS A 83 13.43 -6.64 -8.20
N GLY A 84 14.27 -5.67 -7.82
CA GLY A 84 15.00 -4.83 -8.76
C GLY A 84 14.28 -3.56 -9.18
N SER A 85 13.32 -3.06 -8.38
CA SER A 85 12.78 -1.71 -8.61
C SER A 85 13.91 -0.68 -8.58
N ARG A 86 13.96 0.18 -9.58
CA ARG A 86 14.97 1.24 -9.75
C ARG A 86 14.41 2.64 -9.51
N ASP A 87 13.14 2.72 -9.10
CA ASP A 87 12.42 3.97 -8.90
C ASP A 87 12.16 4.25 -7.41
N ASN A 88 11.70 5.46 -7.11
CA ASN A 88 11.21 5.83 -5.80
C ASN A 88 9.96 5.01 -5.45
N THR A 89 10.08 4.22 -4.39
CA THR A 89 8.99 3.37 -3.90
C THR A 89 8.37 3.96 -2.66
N SER A 90 7.15 4.47 -2.79
CA SER A 90 6.34 4.98 -1.68
C SER A 90 5.10 4.11 -1.52
N VAL A 91 4.82 3.64 -0.30
CA VAL A 91 3.70 2.73 -0.01
C VAL A 91 2.95 3.19 1.24
N ILE A 92 1.63 3.27 1.14
CA ILE A 92 0.70 3.53 2.23
C ILE A 92 -0.24 2.33 2.33
N VAL A 93 -0.34 1.75 3.52
CA VAL A 93 -1.32 0.70 3.84
C VAL A 93 -2.28 1.25 4.90
N VAL A 94 -3.58 1.16 4.61
CA VAL A 94 -4.64 1.59 5.53
C VAL A 94 -5.37 0.34 6.03
N ASP A 95 -5.41 0.13 7.35
CA ASP A 95 -6.23 -0.92 7.95
C ASP A 95 -7.69 -0.48 7.97
N LEU A 96 -8.57 -1.25 7.33
CA LEU A 96 -9.99 -0.94 7.23
C LEU A 96 -10.84 -1.71 8.26
N ARG A 97 -10.26 -2.65 9.00
CA ARG A 97 -11.00 -3.47 9.97
C ARG A 97 -11.45 -2.63 11.16
N GLY A 98 -12.66 -2.87 11.66
CA GLY A 98 -13.18 -2.24 12.89
C GLY A 98 -13.70 -0.80 12.76
N THR A 99 -13.72 -0.24 11.54
CA THR A 99 -14.23 1.12 11.31
C THR A 99 -15.69 1.17 10.86
N LEU A 100 -16.33 0.01 10.66
CA LEU A 100 -17.77 -0.14 10.45
C LEU A 100 -18.38 -0.66 11.76
N THR A 101 -18.65 0.22 12.71
CA THR A 101 -19.54 -0.09 13.83
C THR A 101 -20.98 0.05 13.32
N SER A 102 -21.71 -1.06 13.20
CA SER A 102 -23.16 -1.05 12.93
C SER A 102 -23.84 -0.14 13.95
N SER A 103 -24.48 0.92 13.46
CA SER A 103 -25.41 1.74 14.26
C SER A 103 -26.72 1.00 14.47
#